data_AF-A0A1D2QUV1-F1
#
_entry.id   AF-A0A1D2QUV1-F1
#
_cell.length_a   1.000
_cell.length_b   1.000
_cell.length_c   1.000
_cell.angle_alpha   90.00
_cell.angle_beta   90.00
_cell.angle_gamma   90.00
#
_symmetry.space_group_name_H-M   'P 1'
#
loop_
_entity.id
_entity.type
_entity.pdbx_description
1 polymer ?
#
loop_
_entity_poly.entity_id
_entity_poly.type
_entity_poly.pdbx_seq_one_letter_code
_entity_poly.pdbx_strand_id
1 'polypeptide(L)'
;MISNTIKTVKEKIEEKLKTDLKNIEKIALWALIISVAIVTISSVPEYILGMQAPLLIMVVLVKVFSFVLGGAFGLYLLLVILNGTWKNYLNLSIPAVVFWGGIIAVALLNLTGLGVGFYSGEIPLIPAWADLPQWIDQCIIPLRAIVFYMVIAVGIVCASLLVFKPKK
;
A
#
# COMPACT_ATOMS: atom_id res chain seq x y z
N MET A 1 49.54 0.34 0.63
CA MET A 1 48.90 1.30 -0.31
C MET A 1 47.68 0.69 -1.02
N ILE A 2 47.81 -0.47 -1.67
CA ILE A 2 46.71 -1.17 -2.39
C ILE A 2 45.49 -1.49 -1.50
N SER A 3 45.72 -1.88 -0.24
CA SER A 3 44.64 -2.19 0.72
C SER A 3 43.73 -0.98 1.04
N ASN A 4 44.27 0.24 1.06
CA ASN A 4 43.47 1.43 1.35
C ASN A 4 42.63 1.84 0.13
N THR A 5 43.16 1.64 -1.08
CA THR A 5 42.44 1.90 -2.34
C THR A 5 41.28 0.93 -2.53
N ILE A 6 41.46 -0.37 -2.23
CA ILE A 6 40.38 -1.36 -2.29
C ILE A 6 39.28 -1.04 -1.27
N LYS A 7 39.65 -0.62 -0.05
CA LYS A 7 38.69 -0.23 0.99
C LYS A 7 37.86 0.99 0.59
N THR A 8 38.50 2.04 0.04
CA THR A 8 37.79 3.24 -0.44
C THR A 8 36.88 2.95 -1.62
N VAL A 9 37.30 2.09 -2.57
CA VAL A 9 36.43 1.69 -3.69
C VAL A 9 35.21 0.91 -3.18
N LYS A 10 35.39 -0.01 -2.23
CA LYS A 10 34.30 -0.77 -1.63
C LYS A 10 33.31 0.15 -0.90
N GLU A 11 33.81 1.07 -0.08
CA GLU A 11 32.98 2.06 0.64
C GLU A 11 32.17 2.93 -0.34
N LYS A 12 32.79 3.38 -1.43
CA LYS A 12 32.12 4.19 -2.46
C LYS A 12 31.03 3.40 -3.21
N ILE A 13 31.24 2.11 -3.46
CA ILE A 13 30.22 1.23 -4.07
C ILE A 13 29.06 0.99 -3.10
N GLU A 14 29.35 0.72 -1.82
CA GLU A 14 28.31 0.52 -0.79
C GLU A 14 27.46 1.79 -0.58
N GLU A 15 28.09 2.97 -0.59
CA GLU A 15 27.38 4.25 -0.47
C GLU A 15 26.48 4.53 -1.68
N LYS A 16 26.97 4.24 -2.89
CA LYS A 16 26.18 4.37 -4.12
C LYS A 16 24.97 3.42 -4.10
N LEU A 17 25.20 2.15 -3.74
CA LEU A 17 24.14 1.14 -3.63
C LEU A 17 23.05 1.55 -2.62
N LYS A 18 23.43 2.06 -1.45
CA LYS A 18 22.49 2.58 -0.43
C LYS A 18 21.67 3.75 -0.95
N THR A 19 22.29 4.63 -1.74
CA THR A 19 21.60 5.79 -2.33
C THR A 19 20.58 5.36 -3.37
N ASP A 20 20.97 4.42 -4.25
CA ASP A 20 20.09 3.87 -5.28
C ASP A 20 18.90 3.14 -4.66
N LEU A 21 19.12 2.31 -3.63
CA LEU A 21 18.04 1.63 -2.90
C LEU A 21 17.05 2.60 -2.24
N LYS A 22 17.52 3.71 -1.68
CA LYS A 22 16.65 4.75 -1.11
C LYS A 22 15.81 5.47 -2.17
N ASN A 23 16.36 5.66 -3.37
CA ASN A 23 15.62 6.26 -4.47
C ASN A 23 14.53 5.32 -4.98
N ILE A 24 14.83 4.02 -5.09
CA ILE A 24 13.84 2.99 -5.45
C ILE A 24 12.73 2.90 -4.40
N GLU A 25 13.07 2.96 -3.10
CA GLU A 25 12.05 2.96 -2.02
C GLU A 25 11.08 4.15 -2.15
N LYS A 26 11.59 5.34 -2.49
CA LYS A 26 10.75 6.52 -2.74
C LYS A 26 9.85 6.34 -3.96
N ILE A 27 10.36 5.78 -5.06
CA ILE A 27 9.57 5.52 -6.26
C ILE A 27 8.45 4.51 -5.95
N ALA A 28 8.78 3.43 -5.23
CA ALA A 28 7.80 2.43 -4.80
C ALA A 28 6.72 3.05 -3.90
N LEU A 29 7.09 3.94 -2.97
CA LEU A 29 6.16 4.67 -2.12
C LEU A 29 5.20 5.56 -2.94
N TRP A 30 5.72 6.28 -3.94
CA TRP A 30 4.88 7.10 -4.82
C TRP A 30 3.91 6.26 -5.66
N ALA A 31 4.36 5.14 -6.19
CA ALA A 31 3.50 4.19 -6.90
C ALA A 31 2.38 3.64 -6.00
N LEU A 32 2.71 3.34 -4.73
CA LEU A 32 1.76 2.97 -3.68
C LEU A 32 0.71 4.05 -3.46
N ILE A 33 1.13 5.30 -3.21
CA ILE A 33 0.22 6.42 -2.94
C ILE A 33 -0.75 6.63 -4.10
N ILE A 34 -0.25 6.64 -5.33
CA ILE A 34 -1.09 6.81 -6.54
C ILE A 34 -2.09 5.66 -6.65
N SER A 35 -1.65 4.42 -6.43
CA SER A 35 -2.51 3.24 -6.53
C SER A 35 -3.60 3.24 -5.45
N VAL A 36 -3.26 3.58 -4.20
CA VAL A 36 -4.24 3.73 -3.10
C VAL A 36 -5.25 4.82 -3.45
N ALA A 37 -4.81 5.98 -3.94
CA ALA A 37 -5.70 7.09 -4.26
C ALA A 37 -6.71 6.71 -5.36
N ILE A 38 -6.24 6.08 -6.44
CA ILE A 38 -7.09 5.65 -7.55
C ILE A 38 -8.09 4.58 -7.06
N VAL A 39 -7.62 3.55 -6.36
CA VAL A 39 -8.49 2.49 -5.83
C VAL A 39 -9.53 3.06 -4.88
N THR A 40 -9.13 3.97 -3.99
CA THR A 40 -10.05 4.60 -3.02
C THR A 40 -11.11 5.43 -3.72
N ILE A 41 -10.72 6.36 -4.60
CA ILE A 41 -11.65 7.26 -5.31
C ILE A 41 -12.62 6.45 -6.19
N SER A 42 -12.10 5.49 -6.95
CA SER A 42 -12.92 4.69 -7.85
C SER A 42 -13.85 3.72 -7.11
N SER A 43 -13.56 3.39 -5.85
CA SER A 43 -14.40 2.50 -5.02
C SER A 43 -15.45 3.24 -4.18
N VAL A 44 -15.38 4.59 -4.06
CA VAL A 44 -16.37 5.38 -3.31
C VAL A 44 -17.82 5.14 -3.78
N PRO A 45 -18.14 5.15 -5.10
CA PRO A 45 -19.52 4.98 -5.55
C PRO A 45 -20.15 3.66 -5.11
N GLU A 46 -19.37 2.58 -5.18
CA GLU A 46 -19.84 1.22 -4.90
C GLU A 46 -19.93 0.95 -3.39
N TYR A 47 -18.88 1.28 -2.63
CA TYR A 47 -18.78 0.87 -1.22
C TYR A 47 -19.29 1.92 -0.22
N ILE A 48 -19.37 3.20 -0.60
CA ILE A 48 -19.83 4.29 0.28
C ILE A 48 -21.22 4.78 -0.12
N LEU A 49 -21.47 4.95 -1.41
CA LEU A 49 -22.75 5.47 -1.91
C LEU A 49 -23.76 4.37 -2.26
N GLY A 50 -23.35 3.09 -2.24
CA GLY A 50 -24.20 1.95 -2.57
C GLY A 50 -24.71 1.98 -4.02
N MET A 51 -24.08 2.76 -4.89
CA MET A 51 -24.44 2.87 -6.30
C MET A 51 -23.61 1.87 -7.10
N GLN A 52 -24.23 1.16 -8.04
CA GLN A 52 -23.44 0.40 -9.01
C GLN A 52 -22.47 1.33 -9.72
N ALA A 53 -21.21 0.90 -9.81
CA ALA A 53 -20.15 1.69 -10.45
C ALA A 53 -20.64 2.17 -11.83
N PRO A 54 -20.75 3.49 -12.06
CA PRO A 54 -21.50 4.03 -13.20
C PRO A 54 -20.82 3.76 -14.55
N LEU A 55 -19.57 3.27 -14.54
CA LEU A 55 -18.80 2.94 -15.72
C LEU A 55 -18.06 1.61 -15.53
N LEU A 56 -18.16 0.73 -16.53
CA LEU A 56 -17.39 -0.51 -16.66
C LEU A 56 -15.87 -0.24 -16.57
N ILE A 57 -15.45 0.96 -16.99
CA ILE A 57 -14.07 1.45 -16.90
C ILE A 57 -13.61 1.61 -15.44
N MET A 58 -14.48 2.07 -14.51
CA MET A 58 -14.11 2.20 -13.09
C MET A 58 -13.86 0.84 -12.45
N VAL A 59 -14.66 -0.16 -12.81
CA VAL A 59 -14.49 -1.54 -12.34
C VAL A 59 -13.15 -2.11 -12.79
N VAL A 60 -12.77 -1.91 -14.07
CA VAL A 60 -11.46 -2.34 -14.59
C VAL A 60 -10.30 -1.59 -13.94
N LEU A 61 -10.44 -0.27 -13.74
CA LEU A 61 -9.43 0.55 -13.05
C LEU A 61 -9.16 0.07 -11.64
N VAL A 62 -10.21 -0.16 -10.84
CA VAL A 62 -10.07 -0.69 -9.48
C VAL A 62 -9.33 -2.03 -9.49
N LYS A 63 -9.63 -2.92 -10.44
CA LYS A 63 -8.98 -4.23 -10.56
C LYS A 63 -7.48 -4.12 -10.87
N VAL A 64 -7.15 -3.38 -11.93
CA VAL A 64 -5.74 -3.21 -12.36
C VAL A 64 -4.93 -2.52 -11.28
N PHE A 65 -5.44 -1.43 -10.71
CA PHE A 65 -4.72 -0.70 -9.67
C PHE A 65 -4.67 -1.43 -8.33
N SER A 66 -5.64 -2.29 -7.99
CA SER A 66 -5.54 -3.16 -6.81
C SER A 66 -4.44 -4.21 -6.98
N PHE A 67 -4.27 -4.77 -8.18
CA PHE A 67 -3.18 -5.70 -8.46
C PHE A 67 -1.81 -4.99 -8.39
N VAL A 68 -1.69 -3.83 -9.03
CA VAL A 68 -0.49 -2.99 -8.96
C VAL A 68 -0.20 -2.57 -7.52
N LEU A 69 -1.22 -2.24 -6.74
CA LEU A 69 -1.11 -1.91 -5.32
C LEU A 69 -0.51 -3.06 -4.52
N GLY A 70 -0.98 -4.29 -4.73
CA GLY A 70 -0.43 -5.49 -4.07
C GLY A 70 1.06 -5.70 -4.38
N GLY A 71 1.43 -5.60 -5.67
CA GLY A 71 2.83 -5.72 -6.09
C GLY A 71 3.73 -4.60 -5.55
N ALA A 72 3.28 -3.35 -5.64
CA ALA A 72 3.99 -2.18 -5.12
C ALA A 72 4.13 -2.23 -3.59
N PHE A 73 3.10 -2.72 -2.89
CA PHE A 73 3.12 -2.91 -1.44
C PHE A 73 4.16 -3.95 -1.02
N GLY A 74 4.18 -5.11 -1.69
CA GLY A 74 5.18 -6.16 -1.43
C GLY A 74 6.60 -5.66 -1.69
N LEU A 75 6.83 -4.97 -2.80
CA LEU A 75 8.13 -4.37 -3.13
C LEU A 75 8.55 -3.31 -2.10
N TYR A 76 7.63 -2.44 -1.69
CA TYR A 76 7.90 -1.41 -0.69
C TYR A 76 8.26 -2.01 0.67
N LEU A 77 7.51 -3.02 1.14
CA LEU A 77 7.83 -3.73 2.39
C LEU A 77 9.22 -4.36 2.33
N LEU A 78 9.55 -5.03 1.22
CA LEU A 78 10.88 -5.61 1.03
C LEU A 78 11.98 -4.54 1.12
N LEU A 79 11.81 -3.41 0.43
CA LEU A 79 12.76 -2.29 0.45
C LEU A 79 12.88 -1.66 1.84
N VAL A 80 11.76 -1.47 2.55
CA VAL A 80 11.76 -0.96 3.93
C VAL A 80 12.56 -1.88 4.86
N ILE A 81 12.43 -3.20 4.71
CA ILE A 81 13.18 -4.19 5.50
C ILE A 81 14.68 -4.13 5.13
N LEU A 82 15.01 -4.17 3.84
CA LEU A 82 16.39 -4.16 3.35
C LEU A 82 17.13 -2.87 3.69
N ASN A 83 16.46 -1.72 3.61
CA ASN A 83 17.02 -0.41 3.95
C ASN A 83 17.04 -0.16 5.47
N GLY A 84 16.39 -1.01 6.25
CA GLY A 84 16.26 -0.85 7.70
C GLY A 84 15.40 0.35 8.11
N THR A 85 14.60 0.92 7.19
CA THR A 85 13.77 2.10 7.41
C THR A 85 12.80 1.91 8.56
N TRP A 86 12.28 0.68 8.75
CA TRP A 86 11.39 0.31 9.86
C TRP A 86 12.00 0.58 11.25
N LYS A 87 13.33 0.52 11.41
CA LYS A 87 14.00 0.77 12.68
C LYS A 87 13.81 2.20 13.18
N ASN A 88 13.64 3.14 12.25
CA ASN A 88 13.36 4.55 12.58
C ASN A 88 11.96 4.75 13.17
N TYR A 89 11.07 3.77 13.00
CA TYR A 89 9.67 3.82 13.43
C TYR A 89 9.37 2.80 14.55
N LEU A 90 10.39 2.31 15.25
CA LEU A 90 10.21 1.42 16.41
C LEU A 90 9.78 2.17 17.68
N ASN A 91 10.24 3.40 17.85
CA ASN A 91 9.86 4.22 18.99
C ASN A 91 8.45 4.80 18.76
N LEU A 92 7.59 4.63 19.76
CA LEU A 92 6.21 5.10 19.74
C LEU A 92 6.20 6.63 19.63
N SER A 93 5.95 7.11 18.41
CA SER A 93 5.93 8.52 18.03
C SER A 93 4.82 8.72 17.00
N ILE A 94 4.34 9.96 16.84
CA ILE A 94 3.29 10.27 15.86
C ILE A 94 3.66 9.77 14.43
N PRO A 95 4.90 9.95 13.94
CA PRO A 95 5.32 9.40 12.65
C PRO A 95 5.30 7.87 12.61
N ALA A 96 5.64 7.20 13.72
CA ALA A 96 5.57 5.73 13.80
C ALA A 96 4.13 5.22 13.72
N VAL A 97 3.19 5.87 14.42
CA VAL A 97 1.76 5.51 14.37
C VAL A 97 1.22 5.66 12.96
N VAL A 98 1.57 6.76 12.28
CA VAL A 98 1.20 7.00 10.87
C VAL A 98 1.79 5.95 9.94
N PHE A 99 3.08 5.62 10.12
CA PHE A 99 3.77 4.63 9.30
C PHE A 99 3.14 3.24 9.44
N TRP A 100 3.01 2.73 10.68
CA TRP A 100 2.44 1.41 10.94
C TRP A 100 0.95 1.35 10.62
N GLY A 101 0.19 2.39 10.98
CA GLY A 101 -1.23 2.52 10.64
C GLY A 101 -1.45 2.52 9.13
N GLY A 102 -0.60 3.22 8.36
CA GLY A 102 -0.63 3.21 6.91
C GLY A 102 -0.31 1.83 6.31
N ILE A 103 0.73 1.15 6.81
CA ILE A 103 1.06 -0.22 6.37
C ILE A 103 -0.09 -1.18 6.64
N ILE A 104 -0.70 -1.13 7.83
CA ILE A 104 -1.83 -1.99 8.20
C ILE A 104 -3.04 -1.67 7.32
N ALA A 105 -3.36 -0.39 7.11
CA ALA A 105 -4.49 0.01 6.27
C ALA A 105 -4.33 -0.48 4.82
N VAL A 106 -3.13 -0.32 4.23
CA VAL A 106 -2.84 -0.81 2.87
C VAL A 106 -2.82 -2.34 2.81
N ALA A 107 -2.29 -3.01 3.84
CA ALA A 107 -2.33 -4.47 3.92
C ALA A 107 -3.77 -5.00 3.96
N LEU A 108 -4.63 -4.39 4.78
CA LEU A 108 -6.05 -4.72 4.85
C LEU A 108 -6.76 -4.41 3.54
N LEU A 109 -6.42 -3.29 2.88
CA LEU A 109 -6.99 -2.91 1.58
C LEU A 109 -6.62 -3.94 0.50
N ASN A 110 -5.37 -4.42 0.48
CA ASN A 110 -4.94 -5.49 -0.42
C ASN A 110 -5.59 -6.83 -0.09
N LEU A 111 -5.69 -7.19 1.18
CA LEU A 111 -6.27 -8.47 1.61
C LEU A 111 -7.77 -8.54 1.30
N THR A 112 -8.51 -7.47 1.59
CA THR A 112 -9.93 -7.37 1.25
C THR A 112 -10.17 -7.23 -0.25
N GLY A 113 -9.31 -6.49 -0.97
CA GLY A 113 -9.38 -6.36 -2.43
C GLY A 113 -9.11 -7.68 -3.17
N LEU A 114 -8.09 -8.43 -2.75
CA LEU A 114 -7.82 -9.78 -3.29
C LEU A 114 -8.95 -10.75 -2.91
N GLY A 115 -9.44 -10.71 -1.66
CA GLY A 115 -10.54 -11.55 -1.22
C GLY A 115 -11.80 -11.39 -2.07
N VAL A 116 -12.20 -10.16 -2.38
CA VAL A 116 -13.33 -9.89 -3.30
C VAL A 116 -12.98 -10.30 -4.74
N GLY A 117 -11.77 -10.00 -5.21
CA GLY A 117 -11.35 -10.31 -6.58
C GLY A 117 -11.29 -11.80 -6.89
N PHE A 118 -10.80 -12.63 -5.95
CA PHE A 118 -10.79 -14.09 -6.08
C PHE A 118 -12.21 -14.66 -6.12
N TYR A 119 -13.15 -14.10 -5.35
CA TYR A 119 -14.53 -14.61 -5.23
C TYR A 119 -15.42 -14.27 -6.43
N SER A 120 -15.34 -13.03 -6.92
CA SER A 120 -16.21 -12.57 -8.01
C SER A 120 -15.75 -13.06 -9.40
N GLY A 121 -14.67 -13.87 -9.48
CA GLY A 121 -14.01 -14.25 -10.72
C GLY A 121 -13.30 -13.07 -11.41
N GLU A 122 -12.97 -12.04 -10.64
CA GLU A 122 -12.65 -10.70 -11.13
C GLU A 122 -11.16 -10.37 -11.15
N ILE A 123 -10.29 -11.32 -10.80
CA ILE A 123 -8.85 -11.16 -11.02
C ILE A 123 -8.60 -11.21 -12.53
N PRO A 124 -7.96 -10.20 -13.13
CA PRO A 124 -7.86 -10.06 -14.59
C PRO A 124 -7.08 -11.19 -15.30
N LEU A 125 -6.52 -12.16 -14.58
CA LEU A 125 -5.58 -13.15 -15.12
C LEU A 125 -5.67 -14.56 -14.50
N ILE A 126 -6.52 -14.79 -13.50
CA ILE A 126 -6.68 -16.11 -12.88
C ILE A 126 -8.19 -16.39 -12.80
N PRO A 127 -8.74 -17.31 -13.61
CA PRO A 127 -10.11 -17.77 -13.44
C PRO A 127 -10.14 -18.63 -12.18
N ALA A 128 -10.26 -17.98 -11.02
CA ALA A 128 -10.43 -18.68 -9.75
C ALA A 128 -11.90 -19.07 -9.64
N TRP A 129 -12.25 -20.22 -10.21
CA TRP A 129 -13.53 -20.91 -9.99
C TRP A 129 -13.57 -21.57 -8.60
N ALA A 130 -13.15 -20.84 -7.57
CA ALA A 130 -13.14 -21.32 -6.20
C ALA A 130 -14.19 -20.52 -5.43
N ASP A 131 -15.40 -21.08 -5.36
CA ASP A 131 -16.46 -20.53 -4.51
C ASP A 131 -15.93 -20.43 -3.08
N LEU A 132 -15.79 -19.20 -2.57
CA LEU A 132 -15.50 -18.98 -1.17
C LEU A 132 -16.69 -19.51 -0.36
N PRO A 133 -16.47 -20.19 0.78
CA PRO A 133 -17.55 -20.52 1.68
C PRO A 133 -18.39 -19.28 2.00
N GLN A 134 -19.71 -19.38 1.89
CA GLN A 134 -20.66 -18.25 2.01
C GLN A 134 -20.45 -17.39 3.27
N TRP A 135 -19.99 -17.99 4.37
CA TRP A 135 -19.68 -17.29 5.61
C TRP A 135 -18.48 -16.32 5.48
N ILE A 136 -17.52 -16.61 4.60
CA ILE A 136 -16.39 -15.72 4.31
C ILE A 136 -16.84 -14.56 3.43
N ASP A 137 -17.68 -14.82 2.42
CA ASP A 137 -18.18 -13.78 1.51
C ASP A 137 -19.00 -12.71 2.25
N GLN A 138 -19.89 -13.15 3.14
CA GLN A 138 -20.67 -12.26 4.01
C GLN A 138 -19.81 -11.41 4.96
N CYS A 139 -18.59 -11.86 5.28
CA CYS A 139 -17.66 -11.10 6.11
C CYS A 139 -16.75 -10.17 5.30
N ILE A 140 -16.35 -10.55 4.08
CA ILE A 140 -15.37 -9.80 3.28
C ILE A 140 -15.94 -8.48 2.76
N ILE A 141 -17.19 -8.44 2.29
CA ILE A 141 -17.78 -7.22 1.71
C ILE A 141 -17.89 -6.09 2.77
N PRO A 142 -18.48 -6.33 3.97
CA PRO A 142 -18.50 -5.32 5.02
C PRO A 142 -17.10 -4.95 5.52
N LEU A 143 -16.20 -5.93 5.62
CA LEU A 143 -14.81 -5.70 6.02
C LEU A 143 -14.11 -4.77 5.03
N ARG A 144 -14.32 -4.93 3.72
CA ARG A 144 -13.76 -4.05 2.68
C ARG A 144 -14.27 -2.62 2.82
N ALA A 145 -15.56 -2.43 3.08
CA ALA A 145 -16.12 -1.10 3.32
C ALA A 145 -15.50 -0.44 4.57
N ILE A 146 -15.39 -1.18 5.69
CA ILE A 146 -14.74 -0.70 6.92
C ILE A 146 -13.28 -0.32 6.65
N VAL A 147 -12.56 -1.14 5.88
CA VAL A 147 -11.17 -0.87 5.51
C VAL A 147 -11.06 0.38 4.65
N PHE A 148 -11.99 0.63 3.72
CA PHE A 148 -12.03 1.91 2.98
C PHE A 148 -12.20 3.10 3.92
N TYR A 149 -13.13 3.03 4.87
CA TYR A 149 -13.30 4.08 5.88
C TYR A 149 -12.03 4.29 6.71
N MET A 150 -11.36 3.20 7.11
CA MET A 150 -10.10 3.25 7.84
C MET A 150 -8.98 3.90 7.01
N VAL A 151 -8.82 3.53 5.74
CA VAL A 151 -7.83 4.12 4.84
C VAL A 151 -8.06 5.62 4.68
N ILE A 152 -9.32 6.04 4.48
CA ILE A 152 -9.70 7.45 4.38
C ILE A 152 -9.42 8.18 5.71
N ALA A 153 -9.82 7.61 6.85
CA ALA A 153 -9.62 8.21 8.17
C ALA A 153 -8.13 8.37 8.49
N VAL A 154 -7.31 7.34 8.25
CA VAL A 154 -5.86 7.41 8.40
C VAL A 154 -5.29 8.48 7.47
N GLY A 155 -5.73 8.54 6.21
CA GLY A 155 -5.32 9.58 5.26
C GLY A 155 -5.63 11.00 5.74
N ILE A 156 -6.85 11.24 6.25
CA ILE A 156 -7.27 12.53 6.79
C ILE A 156 -6.46 12.89 8.03
N VAL A 157 -6.25 11.95 8.96
CA VAL A 157 -5.43 12.19 10.16
C VAL A 157 -3.99 12.54 9.78
N CYS A 158 -3.41 11.83 8.81
CA CYS A 158 -2.07 12.12 8.31
C CYS A 158 -1.98 13.51 7.66
N ALA A 159 -2.95 13.86 6.80
CA ALA A 159 -3.03 15.18 6.18
C ALA A 159 -3.19 16.30 7.23
N SER A 160 -4.05 16.08 8.22
CA SER A 160 -4.29 17.02 9.32
C SER A 160 -3.02 17.23 10.15
N LEU A 161 -2.27 16.17 10.45
CA LEU A 161 -1.01 16.27 11.20
C LEU A 161 0.10 17.00 10.41
N LEU A 162 0.07 16.96 9.08
CA LEU A 162 0.98 17.75 8.23
C LEU A 162 0.61 19.23 8.21
N VAL A 163 -0.68 19.56 8.24
CA VAL A 163 -1.18 20.95 8.26
C VAL A 163 -1.05 21.58 9.65
N PHE A 164 -1.39 20.83 10.70
CA PHE A 164 -1.35 21.27 12.09
C PHE A 164 -0.05 20.91 12.80
N LYS A 165 1.03 20.65 12.04
CA LYS A 165 2.32 20.23 12.59
C LYS A 165 2.70 21.16 13.75
N PRO A 166 2.80 20.68 15.00
CA PRO A 166 3.22 21.52 16.10
C PRO A 166 4.60 22.08 15.74
N LYS A 167 4.74 23.40 15.81
CA LYS A 167 6.03 24.05 15.64
C LYS A 167 6.91 23.63 16.83
N LYS A 168 7.82 22.69 16.56
CA LYS A 168 8.91 22.15 17.38
C LYS A 168 8.54 20.94 18.24
#